data_AF-D6ZAW3-F1
#
_entry.id   AF-D6ZAW3-F1
#
_cell.length_a   1.000
_cell.length_b   1.000
_cell.length_c   1.000
_cell.angle_alpha   90.00
_cell.angle_beta   90.00
_cell.angle_gamma   90.00
#
_symmetry.space_group_name_H-M   'P 1'
#
loop_
_entity.id
_entity.type
_entity.pdbx_description
1 polymer ?
#
loop_
_entity_poly.entity_id
_entity_poly.type
_entity_poly.pdbx_seq_one_letter_code
_entity_poly.pdbx_strand_id
1 'polypeptide(L)'
;MIAGMKNAFGLDPLSADRLAFERLWFKTGAGKESAIRARFGESPVAYFQALNRLLDDPAAYRADPVLVKRLRRLRSARERVRRAA
;
A
#
# COMPACT_ATOMS: atom_id res chain seq x y z
N MET A 1 9.15 12.54 -19.54
CA MET A 1 8.03 13.26 -18.89
C MET A 1 6.70 12.53 -19.16
N ILE A 2 6.42 11.42 -18.49
CA ILE A 2 5.07 10.81 -18.49
C ILE A 2 4.75 10.38 -17.05
N ALA A 3 4.61 11.37 -16.16
CA ALA A 3 4.08 11.17 -14.82
C ALA A 3 2.99 12.22 -14.66
N GLY A 4 1.76 11.91 -15.07
CA GLY A 4 0.80 13.01 -15.23
C GLY A 4 -0.66 12.69 -15.46
N MET A 5 -1.15 11.46 -15.20
CA MET A 5 -2.60 11.27 -15.10
C MET A 5 -2.95 10.72 -13.72
N LYS A 6 -3.37 11.63 -12.84
CA LYS A 6 -4.01 11.27 -11.59
C LYS A 6 -5.44 10.80 -11.88
N ASN A 7 -5.93 9.78 -11.19
CA ASN A 7 -7.32 9.35 -11.31
C ASN A 7 -8.29 10.36 -10.66
N ALA A 8 -9.60 10.10 -10.70
CA ALA A 8 -10.63 10.96 -10.12
C ALA A 8 -10.43 11.32 -8.63
N PHE A 9 -9.58 10.57 -7.91
CA PHE A 9 -9.27 10.78 -6.50
C PHE A 9 -7.95 11.52 -6.27
N GLY A 10 -7.18 11.84 -7.32
CA GLY A 10 -5.88 12.48 -7.22
C GLY A 10 -4.70 11.52 -7.04
N LEU A 11 -4.93 10.21 -7.20
CA LEU A 11 -3.90 9.16 -7.09
C LEU A 11 -3.21 8.94 -8.43
N ASP A 12 -1.89 8.76 -8.39
CA ASP A 12 -1.17 8.23 -9.54
C ASP A 12 -1.57 6.76 -9.83
N PRO A 13 -1.48 6.30 -11.09
CA PRO A 13 -1.87 4.95 -11.48
C PRO A 13 -1.14 3.85 -10.70
N LEU A 14 0.15 4.03 -10.41
CA LEU A 14 0.94 3.06 -9.65
C LEU A 14 0.42 2.94 -8.21
N SER A 15 0.13 4.06 -7.57
CA SER A 15 -0.48 4.10 -6.24
C SER A 15 -1.84 3.42 -6.20
N ALA A 16 -2.68 3.65 -7.21
CA ALA A 16 -3.96 2.96 -7.34
C ALA A 16 -3.77 1.43 -7.50
N ASP A 17 -2.78 1.00 -8.30
CA ASP A 17 -2.47 -0.42 -8.50
C ASP A 17 -1.97 -1.08 -7.20
N ARG A 18 -1.15 -0.39 -6.40
CA ARG A 18 -0.73 -0.87 -5.08
C ARG A 18 -1.93 -1.10 -4.15
N LEU A 19 -2.91 -0.19 -4.11
CA LEU A 19 -4.12 -0.38 -3.30
C LEU A 19 -4.95 -1.58 -3.81
N ALA A 20 -5.11 -1.71 -5.12
CA ALA A 20 -5.81 -2.85 -5.72
C ALA A 20 -5.13 -4.19 -5.39
N PHE A 21 -3.79 -4.23 -5.42
CA PHE A 21 -3.01 -5.38 -5.01
C PHE A 21 -3.20 -5.71 -3.52
N GLU A 22 -3.12 -4.72 -2.64
CA GLU A 22 -3.34 -4.92 -1.20
C GLU A 22 -4.74 -5.44 -0.85
N ARG A 23 -5.76 -5.07 -1.63
CA ARG A 23 -7.13 -5.57 -1.47
C ARG A 23 -7.23 -7.08 -1.62
N LEU A 24 -6.43 -7.70 -2.48
CA LEU A 24 -6.48 -9.14 -2.75
C LEU A 24 -5.68 -9.96 -1.72
N TRP A 25 -4.59 -9.41 -1.18
CA TRP A 25 -3.63 -10.15 -0.36
C TRP A 25 -3.89 -10.11 1.17
N PHE A 26 -5.15 -10.05 1.59
CA PHE A 26 -5.48 -9.75 2.98
C PHE A 26 -5.62 -10.93 3.95
N LYS A 27 -5.58 -12.17 3.45
CA LYS A 27 -5.96 -13.37 4.23
C LYS A 27 -4.87 -14.43 4.37
N THR A 28 -3.93 -14.51 3.45
CA THR A 28 -2.91 -15.57 3.37
C THR A 28 -1.86 -15.10 2.39
N GLY A 29 -0.58 -15.09 2.75
CA GLY A 29 0.42 -14.45 1.89
C GLY A 29 1.82 -15.05 1.94
N ALA A 30 1.96 -16.36 2.07
CA ALA A 30 3.18 -17.01 1.61
C ALA A 30 3.39 -16.59 0.13
N GLY A 31 4.52 -15.96 -0.19
CA GLY A 31 4.83 -15.48 -1.54
C GLY A 31 4.43 -14.03 -1.87
N LYS A 32 3.88 -13.24 -0.93
CA LYS A 32 3.55 -11.82 -1.19
C LYS A 32 4.76 -11.02 -1.67
N GLU A 33 5.92 -11.26 -1.07
CA GLU A 33 7.16 -10.56 -1.44
C GLU A 33 7.61 -10.89 -2.87
N SER A 34 7.49 -12.15 -3.29
CA SER A 34 7.76 -12.55 -4.67
C SER A 34 6.76 -11.93 -5.65
N ALA A 35 5.48 -11.85 -5.29
CA ALA A 35 4.47 -11.19 -6.10
C ALA A 35 4.68 -9.68 -6.22
N ILE A 36 5.15 -9.02 -5.15
CA ILE A 36 5.54 -7.60 -5.18
C ILE A 36 6.66 -7.39 -6.21
N ARG A 37 7.72 -8.21 -6.15
CA ARG A 37 8.84 -8.14 -7.09
C ARG A 37 8.37 -8.37 -8.53
N ALA A 38 7.53 -9.37 -8.75
CA ALA A 38 7.04 -9.71 -10.09
C ALA A 38 6.12 -8.63 -10.69
N ARG A 39 5.24 -8.01 -9.89
CA ARG A 39 4.26 -7.04 -10.37
C ARG A 39 4.81 -5.62 -10.48
N PHE A 40 5.62 -5.20 -9.51
CA PHE A 40 6.06 -3.81 -9.38
C PHE A 40 7.54 -3.60 -9.72
N GLY A 41 8.33 -4.67 -9.86
CA GLY A 41 9.78 -4.57 -10.04
C GLY A 41 10.52 -3.99 -8.82
N GLU A 42 9.83 -3.85 -7.69
CA GLU A 42 10.36 -3.24 -6.48
C GLU A 42 10.81 -4.30 -5.47
N SER A 43 11.81 -3.97 -4.66
CA SER A 43 12.09 -4.76 -3.47
C SER A 43 10.91 -4.66 -2.49
N PRO A 44 10.64 -5.70 -1.68
CA PRO A 44 9.57 -5.66 -0.69
C PRO A 44 9.70 -4.47 0.27
N VAL A 45 10.94 -4.10 0.64
CA VAL A 45 11.22 -2.96 1.51
C VAL A 45 10.79 -1.65 0.86
N ALA A 46 11.19 -1.41 -0.40
CA ALA A 46 10.82 -0.20 -1.15
C ALA A 46 9.30 -0.11 -1.33
N TYR A 47 8.66 -1.23 -1.64
CA TYR A 47 7.21 -1.31 -1.78
C TYR A 47 6.49 -0.95 -0.47
N PHE A 48 6.88 -1.52 0.67
CA PHE A 48 6.24 -1.21 1.95
C PHE A 48 6.49 0.24 2.40
N GLN A 49 7.65 0.83 2.06
CA GLN A 49 7.89 2.26 2.30
C GLN A 49 6.99 3.15 1.44
N ALA A 50 6.82 2.81 0.15
CA ALA A 50 5.90 3.53 -0.74
C ALA A 50 4.45 3.37 -0.29
N LEU A 51 4.05 2.16 0.12
CA LEU A 51 2.72 1.88 0.68
C LEU A 51 2.49 2.70 1.95
N ASN A 52 3.47 2.78 2.86
CA ASN A 52 3.32 3.59 4.07
C ASN A 52 3.04 5.07 3.75
N ARG A 53 3.78 5.67 2.82
CA ARG A 53 3.53 7.05 2.36
C ARG A 53 2.14 7.19 1.74
N LEU A 54 1.75 6.23 0.90
CA LEU A 54 0.44 6.21 0.27
C LEU A 54 -0.70 6.15 1.30
N LEU A 55 -0.51 5.40 2.39
CA LEU A 55 -1.50 5.31 3.45
C LEU A 55 -1.71 6.63 4.19
N ASP A 56 -0.80 7.59 4.12
CA ASP A 56 -0.95 8.92 4.73
C ASP A 56 -1.54 9.95 3.74
N ASP A 57 -1.69 9.61 2.45
CA ASP A 57 -2.27 10.46 1.42
C ASP A 57 -3.83 10.52 1.53
N PRO A 58 -4.45 11.72 1.62
CA PRO A 58 -5.89 11.87 1.57
C PRO A 58 -6.54 11.27 0.30
N ALA A 59 -5.84 11.26 -0.83
CA ALA A 59 -6.31 10.67 -2.08
C ALA A 59 -6.51 9.15 -1.96
N ALA A 60 -5.63 8.46 -1.24
CA ALA A 60 -5.77 7.03 -0.95
C ALA A 60 -7.01 6.76 -0.11
N TYR A 61 -7.24 7.60 0.90
CA TYR A 61 -8.41 7.48 1.76
C TYR A 61 -9.72 7.70 0.98
N ARG A 62 -9.77 8.65 0.04
CA ARG A 62 -10.95 8.88 -0.82
C ARG A 62 -11.21 7.71 -1.76
N ALA A 63 -10.15 7.11 -2.31
CA ALA A 63 -10.27 5.99 -3.24
C ALA A 63 -10.73 4.69 -2.55
N ASP A 64 -10.21 4.38 -1.36
CA ASP A 64 -10.56 3.16 -0.64
C ASP A 64 -10.52 3.32 0.89
N PRO A 65 -11.56 3.94 1.49
CA PRO A 65 -11.57 4.26 2.92
C PRO A 65 -11.41 3.03 3.83
N VAL A 66 -12.01 1.90 3.43
CA VAL A 66 -12.04 0.67 4.25
C VAL A 66 -10.68 -0.01 4.25
N LEU A 67 -10.07 -0.18 3.08
CA LEU A 67 -8.74 -0.76 2.97
C LEU A 67 -7.70 0.10 3.68
N VAL A 68 -7.72 1.42 3.48
CA VAL A 68 -6.75 2.34 4.08
C VAL A 68 -6.85 2.32 5.60
N LYS A 69 -8.06 2.38 6.18
CA LYS A 69 -8.24 2.26 7.65
C LYS A 69 -7.68 0.95 8.19
N ARG A 70 -7.93 -0.15 7.49
CA ARG A 70 -7.43 -1.48 7.88
C ARG A 70 -5.91 -1.53 7.85
N LEU A 71 -5.28 -1.08 6.77
CA LEU A 71 -3.83 -1.07 6.62
C LEU A 71 -3.15 -0.15 7.65
N ARG A 72 -3.72 1.03 7.92
CA ARG A 72 -3.27 1.92 9.01
C ARG A 72 -3.31 1.22 10.37
N ARG A 73 -4.40 0.49 10.68
CA ARG A 73 -4.51 -0.28 11.94
C ARG A 73 -3.44 -1.36 12.04
N LEU A 74 -3.18 -2.10 10.96
CA LEU A 74 -2.12 -3.11 10.92
C LEU A 74 -0.72 -2.50 11.12
N ARG A 75 -0.45 -1.33 10.53
CA ARG A 75 0.79 -0.57 10.74
C ARG A 75 0.97 -0.23 12.22
N SER A 76 -0.04 0.39 12.83
CA SER A 76 0.01 0.79 14.24
C SER A 76 0.14 -0.40 15.21
N ALA A 77 -0.49 -1.54 14.89
CA ALA A 77 -0.32 -2.76 15.68
C ALA A 77 1.15 -3.25 15.66
N ARG A 78 1.79 -3.26 14.49
CA ARG A 78 3.22 -3.62 14.36
C ARG A 78 4.14 -2.65 15.09
N GLU A 79 3.84 -1.36 15.06
CA GLU A 79 4.61 -0.34 15.78
C GLU A 79 4.53 -0.51 17.30
N ARG A 80 3.34 -0.85 17.83
CA ARG A 80 3.18 -1.15 19.26
C ARG A 80 4.02 -2.35 19.69
N VAL A 81 4.03 -3.42 18.90
CA VAL A 81 4.88 -4.60 19.17
C VAL A 81 6.36 -4.23 19.19
N ARG A 82 6.84 -3.43 18.21
CA ARG A 82 8.24 -2.98 18.18
C ARG A 82 8.65 -2.11 19.37
N ARG A 83 7.74 -1.31 19.92
CA ARG A 83 8.02 -0.45 21.08
C ARG A 83 8.01 -1.21 22.42
N ALA A 84 7.44 -2.41 22.43
CA ALA A 84 7.34 -3.25 23.63
C ALA A 84 8.44 -4.33 23.71
N ALA A 85 9.29 -4.42 22.68
CA ALA A 85 10.45 -5.30 22.61
C ALA A 85 11.72 -4.49 22.88
#